data_AF-A0A1Z5KB81-F1
#
_entry.id   AF-A0A1Z5KB81-F1
#
_cell.length_a   1.000
_cell.length_b   1.000
_cell.length_c   1.000
_cell.angle_alpha   90.00
_cell.angle_beta   90.00
_cell.angle_gamma   90.00
#
_symmetry.space_group_name_H-M   'P 1'
#
loop_
_entity.id
_entity.type
_entity.pdbx_description
1 polymer ?
#
loop_
_entity_poly.entity_id
_entity_poly.type
_entity_poly.pdbx_seq_one_letter_code
_entity_poly.pdbx_strand_id
1 'polypeptide(L)'
;MNALTRAATTTLPRARSAVRMQSTMPQAESFQKTWLSDPSTYPIMVILGGAVTGCTAFATNKFATDGNVRVSSKAKGKVIRTW
;
A
#
# COMPACT_ATOMS: atom_id res chain seq x y z
N MET A 1 64.85 -16.17 -47.95
CA MET A 1 64.26 -15.31 -46.90
C MET A 1 62.80 -15.73 -46.73
N ASN A 2 62.51 -16.76 -45.94
CA ASN A 2 61.13 -17.16 -45.65
C ASN A 2 60.93 -17.01 -44.14
N ALA A 3 60.36 -15.89 -43.73
CA ALA A 3 59.99 -15.64 -42.37
C ALA A 3 58.47 -15.57 -42.27
N LEU A 4 58.00 -15.80 -41.04
CA LEU A 4 56.70 -15.42 -40.48
C LEU A 4 55.63 -16.52 -40.47
N THR A 5 55.88 -17.49 -39.59
CA THR A 5 54.87 -17.99 -38.65
C THR A 5 54.09 -16.81 -38.04
N ARG A 6 52.77 -16.77 -38.19
CA ARG A 6 51.90 -15.89 -37.39
C ARG A 6 50.72 -16.71 -36.87
N ALA A 7 50.81 -17.07 -35.59
CA ALA A 7 49.67 -17.54 -34.82
C ALA A 7 48.68 -16.39 -34.64
N ALA A 8 47.45 -16.55 -35.15
CA ALA A 8 46.38 -15.59 -34.95
C ALA A 8 45.70 -15.85 -33.61
N THR A 9 46.16 -15.14 -32.56
CA THR A 9 45.44 -15.09 -31.28
C THR A 9 44.24 -14.15 -31.44
N THR A 10 43.04 -14.72 -31.54
CA THR A 10 41.79 -13.96 -31.51
C THR A 10 41.46 -13.61 -30.06
N THR A 11 41.47 -12.32 -29.71
CA THR A 11 40.93 -11.82 -28.45
C THR A 11 39.55 -11.23 -28.73
N LEU A 12 38.50 -11.95 -28.33
CA LEU A 12 37.14 -11.42 -28.38
C LEU A 12 36.94 -10.44 -27.21
N PRO A 13 36.57 -9.16 -27.45
CA PRO A 13 36.18 -8.28 -26.38
C PRO A 13 34.81 -8.73 -25.85
N ARG A 14 34.77 -9.17 -24.59
CA ARG A 14 33.51 -9.40 -23.88
C ARG A 14 32.84 -8.05 -23.65
N ALA A 15 31.96 -7.64 -24.57
CA ALA A 15 31.08 -6.50 -24.36
C ALA A 15 30.13 -6.81 -23.20
N ARG A 16 30.49 -6.39 -21.99
CA ARG A 16 29.52 -6.22 -20.90
C ARG A 16 28.71 -4.97 -21.21
N SER A 17 27.66 -5.13 -22.01
CA SER A 17 26.56 -4.16 -22.01
C SER A 17 25.88 -4.25 -20.65
N ALA A 18 26.36 -3.47 -19.68
CA ALA A 18 25.59 -3.16 -18.51
C ALA A 18 24.43 -2.25 -18.97
N VAL A 19 23.36 -2.87 -19.47
CA VAL A 19 22.08 -2.18 -19.61
C VAL A 19 21.64 -1.87 -18.19
N ARG A 20 21.97 -0.67 -17.72
CA ARG A 20 21.38 -0.08 -16.52
C ARG A 20 19.90 0.08 -16.85
N MET A 21 19.09 -0.91 -16.48
CA MET A 21 17.64 -0.77 -16.44
C MET A 21 17.35 0.30 -15.39
N GLN A 22 17.34 1.55 -15.82
CA GLN A 22 16.86 2.65 -15.01
C GLN A 22 15.34 2.47 -15.01
N SER A 23 14.82 1.81 -13.97
CA SER A 23 13.39 1.80 -13.71
C SER A 23 13.00 3.24 -13.41
N THR A 24 12.68 4.01 -14.45
CA THR A 24 11.96 5.26 -14.31
C THR A 24 10.62 4.85 -13.72
N MET A 25 10.51 4.87 -12.39
CA MET A 25 9.22 4.76 -11.73
C MET A 25 8.38 5.88 -12.34
N PRO A 26 7.21 5.59 -12.93
CA PRO A 26 6.33 6.66 -13.38
C PRO A 26 6.10 7.55 -12.17
N GLN A 27 6.45 8.82 -12.32
CA GLN A 27 6.27 9.82 -11.29
C GLN A 27 4.82 9.73 -10.82
N ALA A 28 4.61 9.42 -9.54
CA ALA A 28 3.28 9.14 -9.01
C ALA A 28 2.34 10.28 -9.39
N GLU A 29 1.40 10.01 -10.30
CA GLU A 29 0.37 10.97 -10.65
C GLU A 29 -0.40 11.35 -9.38
N SER A 30 -0.78 12.61 -9.25
CA SER A 30 -1.45 13.07 -8.05
C SER A 30 -2.73 12.26 -7.83
N PHE A 31 -3.00 11.86 -6.59
CA PHE A 31 -4.17 11.04 -6.23
C PHE A 31 -5.47 11.59 -6.81
N GLN A 32 -5.61 12.92 -6.86
CA GLN A 32 -6.75 13.60 -7.47
C GLN A 32 -6.91 13.29 -8.97
N LYS A 33 -5.80 13.18 -9.70
CA LYS A 33 -5.79 12.90 -11.15
C LYS A 33 -6.12 11.47 -11.51
N THR A 34 -5.88 10.51 -10.61
CA THR A 34 -6.10 9.08 -10.89
C THR A 34 -7.38 8.56 -10.24
N TRP A 35 -7.66 8.95 -8.99
CA TRP A 35 -8.81 8.43 -8.25
C TRP A 35 -10.05 9.30 -8.42
N LEU A 36 -9.94 10.63 -8.31
CA LEU A 36 -11.12 11.51 -8.36
C LEU A 36 -11.56 11.88 -9.79
N SER A 37 -10.76 11.58 -10.80
CA SER A 37 -11.10 11.81 -12.20
C SER A 37 -11.89 10.65 -12.82
N ASP A 38 -11.76 9.44 -12.25
CA ASP A 38 -12.40 8.23 -12.78
C ASP A 38 -13.81 8.05 -12.18
N PRO A 39 -14.87 8.07 -13.01
CA PRO A 39 -16.24 7.84 -12.56
C PRO A 39 -16.45 6.50 -11.85
N SER A 40 -15.65 5.48 -12.18
CA SER A 40 -15.73 4.14 -11.57
C SER A 40 -15.25 4.10 -10.11
N THR A 41 -14.54 5.13 -9.66
CA THR A 41 -14.05 5.26 -8.29
C THR A 41 -15.16 5.62 -7.31
N TYR A 42 -16.18 6.39 -7.71
CA TYR A 42 -17.22 6.85 -6.79
C TYR A 42 -18.03 5.72 -6.13
N PRO A 43 -18.47 4.66 -6.86
CA PRO A 43 -19.08 3.49 -6.24
C PRO A 43 -18.19 2.82 -5.17
N ILE A 44 -16.88 2.72 -5.42
CA ILE A 44 -15.91 2.16 -4.47
C ILE A 44 -15.84 3.02 -3.21
N MET A 45 -15.80 4.36 -3.37
CA MET A 45 -15.81 5.30 -2.25
C MET A 45 -17.07 5.17 -1.39
N VAL A 46 -18.24 4.95 -2.01
CA VAL A 46 -19.49 4.73 -1.29
C VAL A 46 -19.43 3.45 -0.45
N ILE A 47 -18.93 2.35 -1.00
CA ILE A 47 -18.79 1.08 -0.27
C ILE A 47 -17.82 1.22 0.90
N LEU A 48 -16.66 1.86 0.68
CA LEU A 48 -15.68 2.14 1.72
C LEU A 48 -16.27 3.04 2.82
N GLY A 49 -16.96 4.11 2.43
CA GLY A 49 -17.63 5.01 3.38
C GLY A 49 -18.68 4.28 4.21
N GLY A 50 -19.49 3.42 3.59
CA GLY A 50 -20.48 2.59 4.27
C GLY A 50 -19.85 1.60 5.25
N ALA A 51 -18.79 0.90 4.83
CA ALA A 51 -18.08 -0.05 5.68
C ALA A 51 -17.44 0.63 6.91
N VAL A 52 -16.76 1.75 6.71
CA VAL A 52 -16.14 2.52 7.81
C VAL A 52 -17.22 3.02 8.77
N THR A 53 -18.28 3.64 8.24
CA THR A 53 -19.38 4.17 9.06
C THR A 53 -20.08 3.08 9.84
N GLY A 54 -20.35 1.93 9.21
CA GLY A 54 -20.94 0.76 9.88
C GLY A 54 -20.07 0.26 11.01
N CYS A 55 -18.79 -0.02 10.75
CA CYS A 55 -17.85 -0.48 11.77
C CYS A 55 -17.72 0.52 12.93
N THR A 56 -17.59 1.80 12.64
CA THR A 56 -17.52 2.85 13.67
C THR A 56 -18.82 2.95 14.46
N ALA A 57 -19.99 2.87 13.82
CA ALA A 57 -21.28 2.92 14.52
C ALA A 57 -21.47 1.72 15.46
N PHE A 58 -21.13 0.50 15.02
CA PHE A 58 -21.18 -0.68 15.88
C PHE A 58 -20.21 -0.59 17.05
N ALA A 59 -18.96 -0.20 16.79
CA ALA A 59 -17.95 -0.04 17.84
C ALA A 59 -18.38 1.02 18.86
N THR A 60 -18.78 2.21 18.39
CA THR A 60 -19.22 3.30 19.28
C THR A 60 -20.47 2.94 20.05
N ASN A 61 -21.44 2.25 19.46
CA ASN A 61 -22.63 1.76 20.17
C ASN A 61 -22.23 0.81 21.31
N LYS A 62 -21.32 -0.14 21.07
CA LYS A 62 -20.81 -1.01 22.13
C LYS A 62 -20.08 -0.23 23.20
N PHE A 63 -19.21 0.72 22.84
CA PHE A 63 -18.54 1.57 23.83
C PHE A 63 -19.49 2.46 24.64
N ALA A 64 -20.60 2.91 24.06
CA ALA A 64 -21.55 3.79 24.72
C ALA A 64 -22.57 3.05 25.60
N THR A 65 -22.95 1.84 25.22
CA THR A 65 -24.01 1.07 25.90
C THR A 65 -23.46 0.00 26.84
N ASP A 66 -22.21 -0.45 26.64
CA ASP A 66 -21.60 -1.42 27.53
C ASP A 66 -21.26 -0.78 28.88
N GLY A 67 -21.87 -1.30 29.95
CA GLY A 67 -21.63 -0.86 31.32
C GLY A 67 -20.22 -1.18 31.84
N ASN A 68 -19.50 -2.07 31.16
CA ASN A 68 -18.11 -2.39 31.47
C ASN A 68 -17.15 -1.30 30.95
N VAL A 69 -17.50 -0.67 29.83
CA VAL A 69 -16.71 0.43 29.26
C VAL A 69 -17.16 1.73 29.92
N ARG A 70 -16.44 2.12 30.98
CA ARG A 70 -16.76 3.25 31.86
C ARG A 70 -16.46 4.63 31.25
N VAL A 71 -16.94 4.88 30.04
CA VAL A 71 -16.79 6.17 29.33
C VAL A 71 -17.66 7.24 29.99
N SER A 72 -18.89 6.89 30.38
CA SER A 72 -19.79 7.78 31.11
C SER A 72 -19.49 7.79 32.62
N SER A 73 -19.45 8.96 33.26
CA SER A 73 -19.26 9.07 34.72
C SER A 73 -20.32 8.30 35.53
N LYS A 74 -21.52 8.11 34.97
CA LYS A 74 -22.60 7.32 35.61
C LYS A 74 -22.30 5.81 35.62
N ALA A 75 -21.44 5.32 34.74
CA ALA A 75 -21.03 3.92 34.65
C ALA A 75 -19.80 3.59 35.51
N LYS A 76 -19.00 4.60 35.90
CA LYS A 76 -17.73 4.41 36.64
C LYS A 76 -17.88 3.76 38.01
N GLY A 77 -19.04 3.91 38.67
CA GLY A 77 -19.33 3.36 40.00
C GLY A 77 -20.08 2.03 40.00
N LYS A 78 -20.47 1.48 38.84
CA LYS A 78 -21.21 0.21 38.79
C LYS A 78 -20.26 -0.98 38.93
N VAL A 79 -20.69 -1.97 39.71
CA VAL A 79 -20.03 -3.28 39.85
C VAL A 79 -19.98 -3.93 38.48
N ILE A 80 -18.77 -4.32 38.05
CA ILE A 80 -18.54 -5.02 36.79
C ILE A 80 -19.20 -6.40 36.90
N ARG A 81 -20.06 -6.77 35.94
CA ARG A 81 -20.64 -8.12 35.93
C ARG A 81 -19.55 -9.12 35.58
N THR A 82 -19.38 -10.13 36.43
CA THR A 82 -18.27 -11.10 36.36
C THR A 82 -18.68 -12.47 35.81
N TRP A 83 -19.98 -12.72 35.58
CA TRP A 83 -20.49 -13.93 34.94
C TRP A 83 -21.88 -13.70 34.34
#